data_AF-A0A7W1JJE5-F1
#
_entry.id   AF-A0A7W1JJE5-F1
#
_cell.length_a   1.000
_cell.length_b   1.000
_cell.length_c   1.000
_cell.angle_alpha   90.00
_cell.angle_beta   90.00
_cell.angle_gamma   90.00
#
_symmetry.space_group_name_H-M   'P 1'
#
loop_
_entity.id
_entity.type
_entity.pdbx_description
1 polymer ?
#
loop_
_entity_poly.entity_id
_entity_poly.type
_entity_poly.pdbx_seq_one_letter_code
_entity_poly.pdbx_strand_id
1 'polypeptide(L)'
;MGFGRRRRRRRDGPATMDRGAASVDRAHLEEFVRTRTGVEGFIEPRTTVTETTLLLVSLQGEWTRRRVPTAQWAHQWANKLGVPTYDAAVVGYPQRMRDWNRRQKQAGA
;
A
#
# COMPACT_ATOMS: atom_id res chain seq x y z
N MET A 1 18.40 4.71 45.08
CA MET A 1 18.95 5.18 43.79
C MET A 1 19.08 3.99 42.82
N GLY A 2 18.60 4.11 41.58
CA GLY A 2 18.91 3.12 40.53
C GLY A 2 17.88 3.02 39.41
N PHE A 3 17.78 4.07 38.58
CA PHE A 3 16.78 4.25 37.53
C PHE A 3 17.03 3.33 36.32
N GLY A 4 15.98 2.63 35.89
CA GLY A 4 15.99 1.79 34.69
C GLY A 4 16.22 2.59 33.40
N ARG A 5 17.11 2.08 32.54
CA ARG A 5 17.28 2.60 31.18
C ARG A 5 16.55 1.69 30.18
N ARG A 6 15.31 2.05 29.84
CA ARG A 6 14.66 1.58 28.61
C ARG A 6 15.43 2.16 27.43
N ARG A 7 16.08 1.30 26.63
CA ARG A 7 16.65 1.69 25.33
C ARG A 7 15.52 2.11 24.40
N ARG A 8 15.28 3.42 24.30
CA ARG A 8 14.53 4.03 23.20
C ARG A 8 15.36 3.89 21.92
N ARG A 9 14.96 3.00 21.01
CA ARG A 9 15.38 3.11 19.60
C ARG A 9 14.54 4.22 18.96
N ARG A 10 15.19 5.34 18.62
CA ARG A 10 14.69 6.38 17.71
C ARG A 10 15.77 6.54 16.63
N ARG A 11 15.43 6.27 15.35
CA ARG A 11 15.10 7.26 14.29
C ARG A 11 16.35 7.50 13.42
N ASP A 12 16.34 7.79 12.12
CA ASP A 12 15.34 8.07 11.09
C ASP A 12 16.01 7.66 9.76
N GLY A 13 15.26 7.06 8.82
CA GLY A 13 15.69 6.98 7.41
C GLY A 13 15.63 8.36 6.73
N PRO A 14 16.11 8.54 5.49
CA PRO A 14 16.44 9.85 4.92
C PRO A 14 15.20 10.76 4.78
N ALA A 15 14.99 11.63 5.76
CA ALA A 15 13.69 12.22 6.09
C ALA A 15 13.23 13.42 5.24
N THR A 16 13.98 13.82 4.20
CA THR A 16 13.72 15.09 3.49
C THR A 16 13.27 14.94 2.04
N MET A 17 13.84 14.01 1.27
CA MET A 17 13.32 13.67 -0.08
C MET A 17 12.14 12.68 -0.02
N ASP A 18 12.08 11.89 1.06
CA ASP A 18 11.07 10.85 1.29
C ASP A 18 9.68 11.41 1.62
N ARG A 19 9.61 12.55 2.32
CA ARG A 19 8.33 13.14 2.75
C ARG A 19 7.47 13.63 1.57
N GLY A 20 8.10 14.22 0.56
CA GLY A 20 7.41 14.68 -0.65
C GLY A 20 6.83 13.51 -1.44
N ALA A 21 7.64 12.47 -1.68
CA ALA A 21 7.20 11.25 -2.33
C ALA A 21 6.07 10.55 -1.56
N ALA A 22 6.19 10.43 -0.23
CA ALA A 22 5.15 9.85 0.62
C ALA A 22 3.83 10.62 0.56
N SER A 23 3.87 11.95 0.45
CA SER A 23 2.67 12.78 0.30
C SER A 23 1.99 12.57 -1.06
N VAL A 24 2.78 12.50 -2.13
CA VAL A 24 2.26 12.25 -3.50
C VAL A 24 1.70 10.84 -3.61
N ASP A 25 2.39 9.84 -3.07
CA ASP A 25 1.94 8.45 -3.04
C ASP A 25 0.61 8.32 -2.29
N ARG A 26 0.50 8.99 -1.13
CA ARG A 26 -0.75 9.04 -0.38
C ARG A 26 -1.89 9.70 -1.16
N ALA A 27 -1.66 10.87 -1.74
CA ALA A 27 -2.68 11.56 -2.51
C ALA A 27 -3.16 10.71 -3.70
N HIS A 28 -2.24 10.00 -4.35
CA HIS A 28 -2.57 9.08 -5.43
C HIS A 28 -3.42 7.89 -4.96
N LEU A 29 -3.13 7.33 -3.78
CA LEU A 29 -3.96 6.27 -3.20
C LEU A 29 -5.35 6.79 -2.82
N GLU A 30 -5.44 7.97 -2.20
CA GLU A 30 -6.73 8.61 -1.85
C GLU A 30 -7.57 8.89 -3.10
N GLU A 31 -6.95 9.43 -4.16
CA GLU A 31 -7.63 9.68 -5.43
C GLU A 31 -8.19 8.39 -6.02
N PHE A 32 -7.40 7.32 -5.99
CA PHE A 32 -7.83 6.02 -6.51
C PHE A 32 -9.04 5.48 -5.74
N VAL A 33 -9.02 5.53 -4.41
CA VAL A 33 -10.18 5.11 -3.60
C VAL A 33 -11.41 5.97 -3.89
N ARG A 34 -11.22 7.29 -4.07
CA ARG A 34 -12.33 8.22 -4.31
C ARG A 34 -13.04 7.98 -5.65
N THR A 35 -12.29 7.56 -6.66
CA THR A 35 -12.77 7.52 -8.05
C THR A 35 -13.13 6.12 -8.54
N ARG A 36 -12.72 5.06 -7.84
CA ARG A 36 -13.00 3.68 -8.20
C ARG A 36 -13.94 3.04 -7.17
N THR A 37 -14.81 2.16 -7.63
CA THR A 37 -15.78 1.46 -6.77
C THR A 37 -15.25 0.09 -6.36
N GLY A 38 -15.64 -0.37 -5.16
CA GLY A 38 -15.32 -1.72 -4.67
C GLY A 38 -13.81 -1.96 -4.56
N VAL A 39 -13.07 -0.95 -4.10
CA VAL A 39 -11.63 -1.03 -3.93
C VAL A 39 -11.28 -1.93 -2.75
N GLU A 40 -10.37 -2.87 -2.98
CA GLU A 40 -9.76 -3.69 -1.95
C GLU A 40 -8.24 -3.44 -1.91
N GLY A 41 -7.66 -3.45 -0.71
CA GLY A 41 -6.23 -3.27 -0.50
C GLY A 41 -5.50 -4.59 -0.25
N PHE A 42 -4.34 -4.75 -0.88
CA PHE A 42 -3.43 -5.89 -0.73
C PHE A 42 -2.09 -5.34 -0.26
N ILE A 43 -1.68 -5.71 0.95
CA ILE A 43 -0.45 -5.24 1.56
C ILE A 43 0.64 -6.24 1.25
N GLU A 44 1.69 -5.76 0.63
CA GLU A 44 2.89 -6.54 0.36
C GLU A 44 3.91 -6.24 1.46
N PRO A 45 4.36 -7.25 2.22
CA PRO A 45 5.29 -7.03 3.31
C PRO A 45 6.64 -6.55 2.78
N ARG A 46 7.36 -5.82 3.63
CA ARG A 46 8.77 -5.49 3.38
C ARG A 46 9.58 -6.77 3.18
N THR A 47 10.41 -6.79 2.15
CA THR A 47 11.43 -7.82 1.95
C THR A 47 12.84 -7.24 2.16
N THR A 48 13.88 -8.03 1.90
CA THR A 48 15.27 -7.57 1.91
C THR A 48 15.51 -6.44 0.89
N VAL A 49 14.82 -6.47 -0.25
CA VAL A 49 15.08 -5.59 -1.39
C VAL A 49 13.90 -4.67 -1.73
N THR A 50 12.74 -4.84 -1.09
CA THR A 50 11.56 -3.99 -1.31
C THR A 50 10.97 -3.48 -0.01
N GLU A 51 10.52 -2.22 -0.03
CA GLU A 51 9.77 -1.61 1.06
C GLU A 51 8.33 -2.18 1.11
N THR A 52 7.59 -1.85 2.18
CA THR A 52 6.17 -2.22 2.28
C THR A 52 5.39 -1.46 1.22
N THR A 53 4.52 -2.13 0.49
CA THR A 53 3.65 -1.51 -0.53
C THR A 53 2.18 -1.83 -0.29
N LEU A 54 1.32 -0.89 -0.67
CA LEU A 54 -0.12 -1.08 -0.73
C LEU A 54 -0.54 -1.10 -2.19
N LEU A 55 -1.12 -2.22 -2.60
CA LEU A 55 -1.75 -2.43 -3.89
C LEU A 55 -3.27 -2.28 -3.72
N LEU A 56 -3.87 -1.30 -4.38
CA LEU A 56 -5.31 -1.14 -4.43
C LEU A 56 -5.84 -1.74 -5.72
N VAL A 57 -6.91 -2.53 -5.64
CA VAL A 57 -7.56 -3.15 -6.78
C VAL A 57 -9.05 -2.83 -6.75
N SER A 58 -9.56 -2.17 -7.80
CA SER A 58 -10.98 -1.85 -7.95
C SER A 58 -11.82 -3.08 -8.30
N LEU A 59 -13.15 -2.92 -8.27
CA LEU A 59 -14.10 -3.94 -8.69
C LEU A 59 -13.88 -4.41 -10.14
N GLN A 60 -13.44 -3.52 -11.03
CA GLN A 60 -13.22 -3.81 -12.45
C GLN A 60 -11.85 -4.47 -12.71
N GLY A 61 -10.98 -4.50 -11.70
CA GLY A 61 -9.63 -5.04 -11.77
C GLY A 61 -8.55 -4.00 -12.10
N GLU A 62 -8.92 -2.74 -12.30
CA GLU A 62 -7.94 -1.64 -12.35
C GLU A 62 -7.19 -1.60 -11.03
N TRP A 63 -5.89 -1.28 -11.06
CA TRP A 63 -5.07 -1.28 -9.86
C TRP A 63 -4.02 -0.18 -9.85
N THR A 64 -3.60 0.20 -8.65
CA THR A 64 -2.42 1.04 -8.42
C THR A 64 -1.60 0.51 -7.26
N ARG A 65 -0.28 0.69 -7.31
CA ARG A 65 0.65 0.29 -6.24
C ARG A 65 1.51 1.46 -5.81
N ARG A 66 1.57 1.71 -4.50
CA ARG A 66 2.41 2.77 -3.90
C ARG A 66 3.12 2.26 -2.66
N ARG A 67 4.25 2.89 -2.33
CA ARG A 67 5.00 2.61 -1.11
C ARG A 67 4.28 3.19 0.09
N VAL A 68 4.34 2.48 1.20
CA VAL A 68 3.70 2.87 2.45
C VAL A 68 4.67 2.64 3.62
N PRO A 69 4.60 3.45 4.70
CA PRO A 69 5.57 3.36 5.79
C PRO A 69 5.65 1.97 6.43
N THR A 70 4.49 1.34 6.69
CA THR A 70 4.39 0.01 7.31
C THR A 70 3.07 -0.66 6.96
N ALA A 71 2.97 -1.98 7.16
CA ALA A 71 1.71 -2.72 7.01
C ALA A 71 0.63 -2.21 7.97
N GLN A 72 0.99 -1.93 9.23
CA GLN A 72 0.07 -1.35 10.21
C GLN A 72 -0.46 0.02 9.76
N TRP A 73 0.40 0.87 9.20
CA TRP A 73 -0.04 2.15 8.64
C TRP A 73 -1.03 1.94 7.49
N ALA A 74 -0.76 0.98 6.60
CA ALA A 74 -1.65 0.66 5.48
C ALA A 74 -3.04 0.21 5.95
N HIS A 75 -3.11 -0.69 6.93
CA HIS A 75 -4.38 -1.10 7.55
C HIS A 75 -5.11 0.09 8.16
N GLN A 76 -4.43 0.92 8.95
CA GLN A 76 -5.07 2.07 9.59
C GLN A 76 -5.56 3.11 8.59
N TRP A 77 -4.78 3.37 7.54
CA TRP A 77 -5.14 4.32 6.49
C TRP A 77 -6.33 3.80 5.68
N ALA A 78 -6.32 2.52 5.28
CA ALA A 78 -7.42 1.91 4.52
C ALA A 78 -8.71 1.82 5.35
N ASN A 79 -8.62 1.46 6.64
CA ASN A 79 -9.78 1.42 7.54
C ASN A 79 -10.47 2.78 7.66
N LYS A 80 -9.71 3.89 7.68
CA LYS A 80 -10.28 5.26 7.70
C LYS A 80 -11.09 5.58 6.44
N LEU A 81 -10.79 4.91 5.33
CA LEU A 81 -11.47 5.08 4.05
C LEU A 81 -12.51 3.99 3.79
N GLY A 82 -12.75 3.08 4.75
CA GLY A 82 -13.67 1.96 4.56
C GLY A 82 -13.18 0.91 3.56
N VAL A 83 -11.87 0.85 3.27
CA VAL A 83 -11.27 -0.08 2.32
C VAL A 83 -10.81 -1.35 3.06
N PRO A 84 -11.35 -2.55 2.73
CA PRO A 84 -10.85 -3.80 3.30
C PRO A 84 -9.42 -4.07 2.86
N THR A 85 -8.61 -4.66 3.73
CA THR A 85 -7.20 -4.97 3.46
C THR A 85 -6.83 -6.41 3.77
N TYR A 86 -5.96 -6.98 2.95
CA TYR A 86 -5.46 -8.35 3.08
C TYR A 86 -3.93 -8.40 2.94
N ASP A 87 -3.30 -9.42 3.51
CA ASP A 87 -1.89 -9.72 3.24
C ASP A 87 -1.77 -10.42 1.88
N ALA A 88 -1.09 -9.78 0.93
CA ALA A 88 -0.90 -10.31 -0.41
C ALA A 88 -0.12 -11.63 -0.43
N ALA A 89 0.79 -11.85 0.52
CA ALA A 89 1.55 -13.09 0.62
C ALA A 89 0.68 -14.27 1.09
N VAL A 90 -0.45 -13.97 1.76
CA VAL A 90 -1.40 -14.98 2.26
C VAL A 90 -2.47 -15.29 1.22
N VAL A 91 -3.13 -14.26 0.67
CA VAL A 91 -4.30 -14.45 -0.21
C VAL A 91 -3.97 -14.39 -1.70
N GLY A 92 -2.77 -13.92 -2.06
CA GLY A 92 -2.40 -13.66 -3.45
C GLY A 92 -3.14 -12.46 -4.04
N TYR A 93 -3.04 -12.31 -5.38
CA TYR A 93 -3.71 -11.24 -6.11
C TYR A 93 -5.02 -11.71 -6.76
N PRO A 94 -6.08 -10.89 -6.75
CA PRO A 94 -7.41 -11.31 -7.20
C PRO A 94 -7.45 -11.51 -8.71
N GLN A 95 -8.28 -12.45 -9.16
CA GLN A 95 -8.41 -12.81 -10.57
C GLN A 95 -8.75 -11.61 -11.47
N ARG A 96 -9.63 -10.71 -11.01
CA ARG A 96 -10.01 -9.48 -11.74
C ARG A 96 -8.83 -8.59 -12.11
N MET A 97 -7.79 -8.50 -11.28
CA MET A 97 -6.56 -7.76 -11.58
C MET A 97 -5.78 -8.43 -12.71
N ARG A 98 -5.70 -9.77 -12.70
CA ARG A 98 -5.04 -10.55 -13.76
C ARG A 98 -5.77 -10.38 -15.09
N ASP A 99 -7.10 -10.41 -15.05
CA ASP A 99 -7.95 -10.21 -16.23
C ASP A 99 -7.86 -8.79 -16.77
N TRP A 100 -7.74 -7.79 -15.90
CA TRP A 100 -7.44 -6.41 -16.30
C TRP A 100 -6.11 -6.32 -17.05
N ASN A 101 -5.05 -6.89 -16.50
CA ASN A 101 -3.73 -6.90 -17.15
C ASN A 101 -3.77 -7.60 -18.52
N ARG A 102 -4.53 -8.69 -18.66
CA ARG A 102 -4.73 -9.38 -19.95
C ARG A 102 -5.43 -8.47 -20.97
N ARG A 103 -6.50 -7.78 -20.56
CA ARG A 103 -7.23 -6.82 -21.40
C ARG A 103 -6.35 -5.64 -21.83
N GLN A 104 -5.58 -5.06 -20.91
CA GLN A 104 -4.66 -3.96 -21.21
C GLN A 104 -3.57 -4.36 -22.22
N LYS A 105 -3.02 -5.59 -22.08
CA LYS A 105 -2.06 -6.13 -23.05
C LYS A 105 -2.66 -6.33 -24.44
N GLN A 106 -3.92 -6.76 -24.52
CA GLN A 106 -4.62 -6.95 -25.80
C GLN A 106 -5.03 -5.62 -26.46
N ALA A 107 -5.34 -4.59 -25.67
CA ALA A 107 -5.70 -3.27 -26.17
C ALA A 107 -4.48 -2.42 -26.59
N GLY A 108 -3.29 -2.76 -26.10
CA GLY A 108 -2.02 -2.11 -26.46
C GLY A 108 -1.19 -2.86 -27.51
N ALA A 109 -1.72 -3.95 -28.08
CA ALA A 109 -1.15 -4.68 -29.22
C ALA A 109 -1.94 -4.31 -30.50
#